data_AF-A0A7C7C177-F1
#
_entry.id   AF-A0A7C7C177-F1
#
_cell.length_a   1.000
_cell.length_b   1.000
_cell.length_c   1.000
_cell.angle_alpha   90.00
_cell.angle_beta   90.00
_cell.angle_gamma   90.00
#
_symmetry.space_group_name_H-M   'P 1'
#
loop_
_entity.id
_entity.type
_entity.pdbx_description
1 polymer ?
#
loop_
_entity_poly.entity_id
_entity_poly.type
_entity_poly.pdbx_seq_one_letter_code
_entity_poly.pdbx_strand_id
1 'polypeptide(L)'
;MLTVDNPKKFDWANMDLSDCCEGNAMDTYFTLKLFDLIMEKLEGQPVMKLIENVVMPSLETFAEMEYNGLDVDLYTLSSVGKQLRSTNMDEEDFLYTCKGVTKTDNLSSNNDLIKILYTRETGMGLYPPDKTAKGKPSVSAPTLKLLLEHIDEELERRG
;
A
#
# COMPACT_ATOMS: atom_id res chain seq x y z
N MET A 1 -21.07 -10.58 -11.19
CA MET A 1 -21.65 -11.71 -11.92
C MET A 1 -20.84 -12.97 -11.68
N LEU A 2 -21.46 -13.91 -10.98
CA LEU A 2 -20.90 -15.20 -10.59
C LEU A 2 -20.56 -16.13 -11.78
N THR A 3 -20.95 -15.74 -13.00
CA THR A 3 -20.70 -16.47 -14.26
C THR A 3 -19.45 -16.02 -15.02
N VAL A 4 -18.75 -14.99 -14.54
CA VAL A 4 -17.57 -14.45 -15.25
C VAL A 4 -16.28 -15.10 -14.75
N ASP A 5 -15.63 -15.89 -15.60
CA ASP A 5 -14.37 -16.60 -15.29
C ASP A 5 -13.14 -15.67 -15.22
N ASN A 6 -13.10 -14.61 -16.05
CA ASN A 6 -11.97 -13.66 -16.07
C ASN A 6 -12.42 -12.20 -16.25
N PRO A 7 -12.61 -11.45 -15.15
CA PRO A 7 -13.16 -10.09 -15.18
C PRO A 7 -12.27 -9.06 -15.89
N LYS A 8 -10.97 -9.34 -16.10
CA LYS A 8 -10.04 -8.39 -16.76
C LYS A 8 -10.16 -8.37 -18.28
N LYS A 9 -10.74 -9.41 -18.88
CA LYS A 9 -10.88 -9.56 -20.34
C LYS A 9 -12.34 -9.59 -20.78
N PHE A 10 -13.26 -9.41 -19.84
CA PHE A 10 -14.67 -9.62 -20.06
C PHE A 10 -15.33 -8.32 -20.53
N ASP A 11 -16.02 -8.37 -21.66
CA ASP A 11 -16.76 -7.25 -22.21
C ASP A 11 -18.20 -7.27 -21.69
N TRP A 12 -18.48 -6.43 -20.71
CA TRP A 12 -19.79 -6.34 -20.07
C TRP A 12 -20.86 -5.73 -20.97
N ALA A 13 -20.48 -4.87 -21.92
CA ALA A 13 -21.43 -4.15 -22.76
C ALA A 13 -21.95 -5.01 -23.92
N ASN A 14 -21.15 -5.96 -24.39
CA ASN A 14 -21.46 -6.82 -25.54
C ASN A 14 -21.72 -8.29 -25.15
N MET A 15 -22.04 -8.57 -23.89
CA MET A 15 -22.42 -9.91 -23.44
C MET A 15 -23.76 -10.33 -24.09
N ASP A 16 -23.92 -11.62 -24.40
CA ASP A 16 -25.20 -12.15 -24.86
C ASP A 16 -26.28 -11.94 -23.79
N LEU A 17 -27.51 -11.63 -24.23
CA LEU A 17 -28.62 -11.37 -23.33
C LEU A 17 -28.95 -12.59 -22.45
N SER A 18 -28.82 -13.81 -22.99
CA SER A 18 -29.06 -15.04 -22.23
C SER A 18 -28.09 -15.16 -21.05
N ASP A 19 -26.80 -14.91 -21.31
CA ASP A 19 -25.75 -14.95 -20.30
C ASP A 19 -25.95 -13.84 -19.25
N CYS A 20 -26.38 -12.65 -19.68
CA CYS A 20 -26.73 -11.55 -18.79
C CYS A 20 -27.86 -11.94 -17.84
N CYS A 21 -28.93 -12.52 -18.39
CA CYS A 21 -30.10 -12.96 -17.63
C CYS A 21 -29.71 -14.03 -16.62
N GLU A 22 -28.96 -15.05 -17.04
CA GLU A 22 -28.56 -16.15 -16.18
C GLU A 22 -27.65 -15.68 -15.04
N GLY A 23 -26.64 -14.87 -15.35
CA GLY A 23 -25.72 -14.38 -14.34
C GLY A 23 -26.35 -13.40 -13.35
N ASN A 24 -27.23 -12.49 -13.80
CA ASN A 24 -27.98 -11.61 -12.90
C ASN A 24 -28.98 -12.39 -12.03
N ALA A 25 -29.62 -13.43 -12.59
CA ALA A 25 -30.50 -14.32 -11.84
C ALA A 25 -29.72 -15.07 -10.75
N MET A 26 -28.52 -15.57 -11.07
CA MET A 26 -27.63 -16.19 -10.08
C MET A 26 -27.18 -15.21 -9.00
N ASP A 27 -26.72 -14.01 -9.36
CA ASP A 27 -26.30 -12.98 -8.39
C ASP A 27 -27.45 -12.66 -7.42
N THR A 28 -28.68 -12.54 -7.93
CA THR A 28 -29.87 -12.28 -7.09
C THR A 28 -30.23 -13.48 -6.20
N TYR A 29 -30.30 -14.67 -6.79
CA TYR A 29 -30.68 -15.90 -6.08
C TYR A 29 -29.71 -16.24 -4.95
N PHE A 30 -28.40 -16.18 -5.22
CA PHE A 30 -27.39 -16.49 -4.21
C PHE A 30 -27.25 -15.38 -3.17
N THR A 31 -27.40 -14.10 -3.55
CA THR A 31 -27.44 -13.00 -2.58
C THR A 31 -28.56 -13.19 -1.56
N LEU A 32 -29.78 -13.52 -2.01
CA LEU A 32 -30.90 -13.78 -1.11
C LEU A 32 -30.64 -14.99 -0.21
N LYS A 33 -30.17 -16.11 -0.79
CA LYS A 33 -29.87 -17.31 -0.03
C LYS A 33 -28.78 -17.09 1.04
N LEU A 34 -27.77 -16.28 0.72
CA LEU A 34 -26.72 -15.90 1.66
C LEU A 34 -27.26 -14.96 2.74
N PHE A 35 -28.11 -14.01 2.36
CA PHE A 35 -28.77 -13.12 3.31
C PHE A 35 -29.53 -13.93 4.36
N ASP A 36 -30.40 -14.84 3.95
CA ASP A 36 -31.20 -15.66 4.86
C ASP A 36 -30.30 -16.47 5.82
N LEU A 37 -29.27 -17.14 5.28
CA LEU A 37 -28.32 -17.95 6.06
C LEU A 37 -27.51 -17.11 7.05
N ILE A 38 -27.10 -15.90 6.67
CA ILE A 38 -26.32 -15.01 7.52
C ILE A 38 -27.21 -14.40 8.60
N MET A 39 -28.40 -13.95 8.24
CA MET A 39 -29.35 -13.35 9.18
C MET A 39 -29.77 -14.33 10.27
N GLU A 40 -30.05 -15.59 9.92
CA GLU A 40 -30.32 -16.66 10.90
C GLU A 40 -29.17 -16.81 11.91
N LYS A 41 -27.91 -16.72 11.44
CA LYS A 41 -26.74 -16.84 12.32
C LYS A 41 -26.50 -15.61 13.19
N LEU A 42 -26.85 -14.42 12.69
CA LEU A 42 -26.61 -13.16 13.39
C LEU A 42 -27.76 -12.79 14.34
N GLU A 43 -28.92 -13.41 14.20
CA GLU A 43 -30.07 -13.16 15.07
C GLU A 43 -29.71 -13.32 16.56
N GLY A 44 -30.11 -12.35 17.38
CA GLY A 44 -29.81 -12.31 18.81
C GLY A 44 -28.37 -11.92 19.17
N GLN A 45 -27.47 -11.74 18.20
CA GLN A 45 -26.10 -11.30 18.48
C GLN A 45 -26.02 -9.76 18.64
N PRO A 46 -25.15 -9.24 19.53
CA PRO A 46 -24.94 -7.81 19.70
C PRO A 46 -24.54 -7.06 18.41
N VAL A 47 -23.89 -7.75 17.47
CA VAL A 47 -23.46 -7.19 16.18
C VAL A 47 -24.63 -6.72 15.31
N MET A 48 -25.84 -7.27 15.49
CA MET A 48 -27.02 -6.79 14.77
C MET A 48 -27.32 -5.33 15.05
N LYS A 49 -27.11 -4.87 16.29
CA LYS A 49 -27.29 -3.45 16.65
C LYS A 49 -26.30 -2.55 15.91
N LEU A 50 -25.08 -3.01 15.65
CA LEU A 50 -24.09 -2.26 14.87
C LEU A 50 -24.52 -2.19 13.40
N ILE A 51 -24.98 -3.31 12.84
CA ILE A 51 -25.43 -3.37 11.44
C ILE A 51 -26.62 -2.45 11.23
N GLU A 52 -27.66 -2.57 12.07
CA GLU A 52 -28.91 -1.83 11.93
C GLU A 52 -28.77 -0.33 12.20
N ASN A 53 -28.01 0.05 13.23
CA ASN A 53 -27.97 1.45 13.67
C ASN A 53 -26.78 2.24 13.12
N VAL A 54 -25.76 1.57 12.56
CA VAL A 54 -24.55 2.23 12.06
C VAL A 54 -24.30 1.88 10.60
N VAL A 55 -24.13 0.59 10.27
CA VAL A 55 -23.68 0.20 8.93
C VAL A 55 -24.74 0.52 7.87
N MET A 56 -25.97 0.01 8.03
CA MET A 56 -27.03 0.18 7.05
C MET A 56 -27.41 1.65 6.83
N PRO A 57 -27.56 2.50 7.87
CA PRO A 57 -27.81 3.92 7.68
C PRO A 57 -26.65 4.67 7.03
N SER A 58 -25.40 4.22 7.21
CA SER A 58 -24.24 4.90 6.62
C SER A 58 -24.10 4.67 5.12
N LEU A 59 -24.79 3.67 4.55
CA LEU A 59 -24.67 3.34 3.13
C LEU A 59 -25.10 4.49 2.22
N GLU A 60 -26.20 5.17 2.57
CA GLU A 60 -26.69 6.32 1.79
C GLU A 60 -25.68 7.48 1.82
N THR A 61 -25.14 7.79 3.00
CA THR A 61 -24.11 8.80 3.17
C THR A 61 -22.85 8.46 2.36
N PHE A 62 -22.40 7.21 2.37
CA PHE A 62 -21.23 6.81 1.58
C PHE A 62 -21.50 6.89 0.07
N ALA A 63 -22.67 6.47 -0.39
CA ALA A 63 -23.05 6.59 -1.79
C ALA A 63 -23.09 8.06 -2.25
N GLU A 64 -23.62 8.96 -1.41
CA GLU A 64 -23.63 10.40 -1.68
C GLU A 64 -22.20 10.97 -1.70
N MET A 65 -21.36 10.61 -0.74
CA MET A 65 -19.96 11.03 -0.70
C MET A 65 -19.19 10.57 -1.93
N GLU A 66 -19.37 9.32 -2.36
CA GLU A 66 -18.73 8.76 -3.55
C GLU A 66 -19.22 9.45 -4.83
N TYR A 67 -20.52 9.71 -4.94
CA TYR A 67 -21.10 10.41 -6.09
C TYR A 67 -20.61 11.86 -6.19
N ASN A 68 -20.56 12.57 -5.06
CA ASN A 68 -20.12 13.96 -5.01
C ASN A 68 -18.60 14.09 -5.26
N GLY A 69 -17.83 13.09 -4.84
CA GLY A 69 -16.38 13.07 -4.99
C GLY A 69 -15.68 14.20 -4.24
N LEU A 70 -14.46 14.52 -4.68
CA LEU A 70 -13.64 15.58 -4.11
C LEU A 70 -13.02 16.39 -5.25
N ASP A 71 -13.15 17.71 -5.20
CA ASP A 71 -12.48 18.60 -6.13
C ASP A 71 -10.98 18.69 -5.80
N VAL A 72 -10.14 18.46 -6.81
CA VAL A 72 -8.69 18.40 -6.65
C VAL A 72 -8.04 19.25 -7.75
N ASP A 73 -7.26 20.24 -7.32
CA ASP A 73 -6.47 21.07 -8.24
C ASP A 73 -5.29 20.27 -8.83
N LEU A 74 -5.47 19.85 -10.08
CA LEU A 74 -4.47 19.10 -10.84
C LEU A 74 -3.18 19.90 -11.12
N TYR A 75 -3.26 21.23 -11.22
CA TYR A 75 -2.08 22.07 -11.44
C TYR A 75 -1.22 22.11 -10.19
N THR A 76 -1.83 22.33 -9.02
CA THR A 76 -1.12 22.27 -7.75
C THR A 76 -0.53 20.89 -7.52
N LEU A 77 -1.29 19.81 -7.76
CA LEU A 77 -0.79 18.44 -7.63
C LEU A 77 0.40 18.16 -8.56
N SER A 78 0.33 18.62 -9.82
CA SER A 78 1.44 18.49 -10.77
C SER A 78 2.67 19.29 -10.35
N SER A 79 2.47 20.50 -9.83
CA SER A 79 3.56 21.36 -9.32
C SER A 79 4.29 20.68 -8.17
N VAL A 80 3.54 20.17 -7.18
CA VAL A 80 4.11 19.41 -6.04
C VAL A 80 4.84 18.16 -6.55
N GLY A 81 4.26 17.43 -7.50
CA GLY A 81 4.90 16.26 -8.10
C GLY A 81 6.23 16.58 -8.79
N LYS A 82 6.34 17.74 -9.47
CA LYS A 82 7.60 18.21 -10.07
C LYS A 82 8.63 18.61 -9.01
N GLN A 83 8.21 19.32 -7.96
CA GLN A 83 9.08 19.70 -6.86
C GLN A 83 9.67 18.48 -6.16
N LEU A 84 8.83 17.52 -5.76
CA LEU A 84 9.28 16.27 -5.13
C LEU A 84 10.23 15.48 -6.03
N ARG A 85 9.98 15.45 -7.34
CA ARG A 85 10.88 14.78 -8.28
C ARG A 85 12.25 15.46 -8.33
N SER A 86 12.28 16.80 -8.38
CA SER A 86 13.54 17.55 -8.35
C SER A 86 14.30 17.26 -7.07
N THR A 87 13.65 17.40 -5.91
CA THR A 87 14.27 17.12 -4.61
C THR A 87 14.78 15.69 -4.52
N ASN A 88 14.01 14.70 -4.96
CA ASN A 88 14.47 13.31 -4.95
C ASN A 88 15.70 13.10 -5.85
N MET A 89 15.75 13.75 -7.03
CA MET A 89 16.91 13.67 -7.91
C MET A 89 18.15 14.32 -7.28
N ASP A 90 17.99 15.49 -6.66
CA ASP A 90 19.08 16.21 -6.00
C ASP A 90 19.65 15.38 -4.82
N GLU A 91 18.77 14.78 -4.01
CA GLU A 91 19.16 13.88 -2.92
C GLU A 91 19.82 12.58 -3.42
N GLU A 92 19.32 11.99 -4.51
CA GLU A 92 19.91 10.81 -5.12
C GLU A 92 21.32 11.11 -5.67
N ASP A 93 21.48 12.23 -6.36
CA ASP A 93 22.78 12.70 -6.87
C ASP A 93 23.75 12.96 -5.72
N PHE A 94 23.29 13.58 -4.63
CA PHE A 94 24.10 13.75 -3.41
C PHE A 94 24.55 12.40 -2.84
N LEU A 95 23.66 11.42 -2.73
CA LEU A 95 24.00 10.09 -2.22
C LEU A 95 25.04 9.38 -3.08
N TYR A 96 25.05 9.57 -4.41
CA TYR A 96 26.09 9.03 -5.28
C TYR A 96 27.47 9.70 -5.10
N THR A 97 27.54 10.86 -4.44
CA THR A 97 28.83 11.48 -4.05
C THR A 97 29.42 10.85 -2.78
N CYS A 98 28.59 10.17 -1.98
CA CYS A 98 29.03 9.55 -0.73
C CYS A 98 29.98 8.38 -0.99
N LYS A 99 31.03 8.29 -0.17
CA LYS A 99 32.01 7.21 -0.27
C LYS A 99 31.33 5.86 -0.04
N GLY A 100 31.52 4.96 -1.00
CA GLY A 100 30.96 3.60 -0.94
C GLY A 100 29.58 3.45 -1.53
N VAL A 101 29.04 4.48 -2.19
CA VAL A 101 27.87 4.41 -3.08
C VAL A 101 28.35 4.49 -4.54
N THR A 102 27.72 3.73 -5.44
CA THR A 102 28.07 3.70 -6.87
C THR A 102 26.87 4.07 -7.72
N LYS A 103 27.08 4.68 -8.90
CA LYS A 103 25.98 5.07 -9.82
C LYS A 103 25.14 3.91 -10.37
N THR A 104 25.58 2.67 -10.16
CA THR A 104 24.83 1.46 -10.54
C THR A 104 23.94 0.93 -9.43
N ASP A 105 24.07 1.44 -8.20
CA ASP A 105 23.24 1.01 -7.08
C ASP A 105 21.83 1.58 -7.20
N ASN A 106 20.81 0.77 -6.93
CA ASN A 106 19.44 1.27 -6.84
C ASN A 106 19.13 1.67 -5.39
N LEU A 107 19.10 2.97 -5.10
CA LEU A 107 18.85 3.50 -3.74
C LEU A 107 17.43 3.23 -3.23
N SER A 108 16.49 2.85 -4.11
CA SER A 108 15.15 2.40 -3.73
C SER A 108 15.07 0.89 -3.45
N SER A 109 16.16 0.15 -3.67
CA SER A 109 16.21 -1.31 -3.48
C SER A 109 16.76 -1.66 -2.11
N ASN A 110 15.95 -2.32 -1.29
CA ASN A 110 16.38 -2.82 0.02
C ASN A 110 17.64 -3.70 -0.07
N ASN A 111 17.78 -4.50 -1.13
CA ASN A 111 18.94 -5.36 -1.30
C ASN A 111 20.22 -4.57 -1.56
N ASP A 112 20.15 -3.47 -2.30
CA ASP A 112 21.33 -2.66 -2.59
C ASP A 112 21.69 -1.77 -1.41
N LEU A 113 20.68 -1.24 -0.68
CA LEU A 113 20.92 -0.56 0.60
C LEU A 113 21.60 -1.46 1.63
N ILE A 114 21.18 -2.72 1.77
CA ILE A 114 21.85 -3.69 2.67
C ILE A 114 23.31 -3.88 2.26
N LYS A 115 23.60 -3.96 0.95
CA LYS A 115 24.98 -4.08 0.47
C LYS A 115 25.78 -2.83 0.79
N ILE A 116 25.28 -1.64 0.44
CA ILE A 116 25.95 -0.36 0.66
C ILE A 116 26.26 -0.18 2.15
N LEU A 117 25.26 -0.36 3.02
CA LEU A 117 25.37 -0.04 4.43
C LEU A 117 26.17 -1.08 5.22
N TYR A 118 25.98 -2.38 4.95
CA TYR A 118 26.41 -3.42 5.87
C TYR A 118 27.43 -4.42 5.30
N THR A 119 27.23 -4.90 4.07
CA THR A 119 27.92 -6.14 3.62
C THR A 119 28.95 -5.95 2.51
N ARG A 120 28.90 -4.86 1.73
CA ARG A 120 29.87 -4.60 0.66
C ARG A 120 31.17 -4.08 1.26
N GLU A 121 32.30 -4.68 0.88
CA GLU A 121 33.64 -4.28 1.36
C GLU A 121 33.99 -2.83 1.00
N THR A 122 33.58 -2.36 -0.18
CA THR A 122 33.75 -0.96 -0.60
C THR A 122 32.66 -0.04 -0.08
N GLY A 123 31.67 -0.57 0.63
CA GLY A 123 30.56 0.18 1.25
C GLY A 123 30.92 0.77 2.60
N MET A 124 29.91 1.04 3.43
CA MET A 124 30.07 1.70 4.73
C MET A 124 30.47 0.72 5.85
N GLY A 125 30.17 -0.57 5.71
CA GLY A 125 30.57 -1.60 6.68
C GLY A 125 29.98 -1.43 8.08
N LEU A 126 28.81 -0.80 8.19
CA LEU A 126 28.11 -0.58 9.45
C LEU A 126 27.55 -1.88 10.01
N TYR A 127 27.36 -1.94 11.33
CA TYR A 127 26.68 -3.06 11.95
C TYR A 127 25.16 -2.85 11.94
N PRO A 128 24.35 -3.79 11.44
CA PRO A 128 22.91 -3.62 11.37
C PRO A 128 22.29 -3.64 12.78
N PRO A 129 21.49 -2.62 13.16
CA PRO A 129 20.86 -2.55 14.47
C PRO A 129 19.82 -3.66 14.66
N ASP A 130 19.16 -4.06 13.57
CA ASP A 130 18.06 -5.01 13.59
C ASP A 130 18.07 -5.93 12.34
N LYS A 131 17.40 -7.07 12.46
CA LYS A 131 17.30 -8.10 11.42
C LYS A 131 15.85 -8.52 11.22
N THR A 132 15.50 -8.78 9.97
CA THR A 132 14.22 -9.40 9.59
C THR A 132 14.05 -10.78 10.21
N ALA A 133 12.82 -11.31 10.26
CA ALA A 133 12.53 -12.66 10.75
C ALA A 133 13.31 -13.79 10.06
N LYS A 134 13.82 -13.55 8.84
CA LYS A 134 14.69 -14.48 8.09
C LYS A 134 16.19 -14.28 8.35
N GLY A 135 16.55 -13.48 9.36
CA GLY A 135 17.92 -13.20 9.77
C GLY A 135 18.70 -12.23 8.87
N LYS A 136 18.07 -11.67 7.83
CA LYS A 136 18.72 -10.65 6.96
C LYS A 136 18.71 -9.28 7.64
N PRO A 137 19.77 -8.46 7.49
CA PRO A 137 19.79 -7.07 7.96
C PRO A 137 18.55 -6.29 7.49
N SER A 138 17.97 -5.48 8.39
CA SER A 138 16.83 -4.62 8.08
C SER A 138 17.29 -3.25 7.57
N VAL A 139 16.58 -2.70 6.59
CA VAL A 139 16.70 -1.31 6.11
C VAL A 139 15.35 -0.59 6.18
N SER A 140 14.50 -1.00 7.12
CA SER A 140 13.25 -0.31 7.39
C SER A 140 13.52 1.10 7.95
N ALA A 141 12.59 2.03 7.75
CA ALA A 141 12.74 3.39 8.27
C ALA A 141 13.04 3.44 9.78
N PRO A 142 12.40 2.63 10.66
CA PRO A 142 12.78 2.55 12.07
C PRO A 142 14.22 2.09 12.29
N THR A 143 14.68 1.05 11.57
CA THR A 143 16.06 0.55 11.70
C THR A 143 17.08 1.60 11.25
N LEU A 144 16.82 2.33 10.16
CA LEU A 144 17.71 3.38 9.66
C LEU A 144 17.79 4.59 10.62
N LYS A 145 16.68 4.94 11.28
CA LYS A 145 16.69 5.98 12.33
C LYS A 145 17.53 5.59 13.53
N LEU A 146 17.38 4.37 14.03
CA LEU A 146 18.19 3.86 15.13
C LEU A 146 19.69 3.83 14.76
N LEU A 147 20.00 3.45 13.51
CA LEU A 147 21.37 3.49 13.02
C LEU A 147 21.93 4.92 12.99
N LEU A 148 21.12 5.91 12.57
CA LEU A 148 21.51 7.31 12.58
C LEU A 148 21.78 7.81 14.01
N GLU A 149 20.88 7.53 14.94
CA GLU A 149 21.05 7.88 16.37
C GLU A 149 22.35 7.31 16.93
N HIS A 150 22.66 6.04 16.67
CA HIS A 150 23.92 5.42 17.10
C HIS A 150 25.15 6.09 16.47
N ILE A 151 25.07 6.54 15.22
CA ILE A 151 26.15 7.25 14.54
C ILE A 151 26.36 8.62 15.17
N ASP A 152 25.28 9.36 15.40
CA ASP A 152 25.33 10.70 16.00
C ASP A 152 25.90 10.64 17.43
N GLU A 153 25.46 9.69 18.26
CA GLU A 153 26.03 9.46 19.61
C GLU A 153 27.53 9.15 19.56
N GLU A 154 27.97 8.34 18.61
CA GLU A 154 29.39 7.97 18.48
C GLU A 154 30.24 9.14 17.95
N LEU A 155 29.68 9.99 17.07
CA LEU A 155 30.33 11.22 16.61
C LEU A 155 30.48 12.23 17.75
N GLU A 156 29.44 12.43 18.57
CA GLU A 156 29.49 13.30 19.75
C GLU A 156 30.53 12.82 20.78
N ARG A 157 30.71 11.50 20.92
CA ARG A 157 31.70 10.94 21.84
C ARG A 157 33.15 11.11 21.37
N ARG A 158 33.35 11.25 20.06
CA ARG A 158 34.68 11.36 19.42
C ARG A 158 35.10 12.80 19.13
N GLY A 159 34.14 13.72 19.04
CA GLY A 159 34.36 15.17 18.95
C GLY A 159 34.78 15.76 20.30
#